data_AF-A0A9P1DEB4-F1
#
_entry.id   AF-A0A9P1DEB4-F1
#
_cell.length_a   1.000
_cell.length_b   1.000
_cell.length_c   1.000
_cell.angle_alpha   90.00
_cell.angle_beta   90.00
_cell.angle_gamma   90.00
#
_symmetry.space_group_name_H-M   'P 1'
#
loop_
_entity.id
_entity.type
_entity.pdbx_description
1 polymer ?
#
loop_
_entity_poly.entity_id
_entity_poly.type
_entity_poly.pdbx_seq_one_letter_code
_entity_poly.pdbx_strand_id
1 'polypeptide(L)'
;MLKEADLDSDGKINYEEMVQWLCRAPHLEQYFLLSLDIFKRNFKDVDAEVLSVQREMQKMQKEFDAGPPDDETAAMKKCFDIMQQLLKQMEAVQRSTQKRIDDELTPVIKRSFKYHDKDGSGTLSYDEGIIFFSNFISLWEPFGELMSELNCAQVAMMDRIDSEAEDENLDHTKDLAQKKVKLVTPDKLHKAFKKKYAVLKGEHASQMDAHHKAAFELLGPGGKVTEAAVLEALLHGHEKNSEFLDAMGLGVQDVMKAAEPTCIMLRDSLENIREALNEVNQSASEMAAMKLDVPVMPVVGESDGPDDCQVQ
;
A
#
# COMPACT_ATOMS: atom_id res chain seq x y z
N MET A 1 0.83 -1.99 38.22
CA MET A 1 -0.44 -2.72 38.01
C MET A 1 -1.65 -1.83 38.32
N LEU A 2 -2.07 -1.58 39.58
CA LEU A 2 -3.29 -0.77 39.81
C LEU A 2 -3.20 0.70 39.36
N LYS A 3 -1.99 1.29 39.34
CA LYS A 3 -1.79 2.65 38.80
C LYS A 3 -2.12 2.80 37.31
N GLU A 4 -2.13 1.70 36.55
CA GLU A 4 -2.48 1.74 35.12
C GLU A 4 -4.00 1.59 34.90
N ALA A 5 -4.75 1.23 35.94
CA ALA A 5 -6.21 1.16 35.90
C ALA A 5 -6.85 2.52 36.19
N ASP A 6 -6.17 3.38 36.97
CA ASP A 6 -6.56 4.75 37.28
C ASP A 6 -6.24 5.66 36.07
N LEU A 7 -7.22 5.83 35.18
CA LEU A 7 -7.07 6.51 33.90
C LEU A 7 -7.11 8.03 34.05
N ASP A 8 -7.83 8.54 35.06
CA ASP A 8 -7.92 9.97 35.33
C ASP A 8 -6.90 10.49 36.36
N SER A 9 -6.12 9.58 36.95
CA SER A 9 -5.07 9.87 37.94
C SER A 9 -5.60 10.50 39.23
N ASP A 10 -6.85 10.24 39.61
CA ASP A 10 -7.45 10.75 40.86
C ASP A 10 -7.06 9.92 42.12
N GLY A 11 -6.34 8.81 41.92
CA GLY A 11 -5.89 7.91 42.97
C GLY A 11 -6.94 6.87 43.41
N LYS A 12 -8.07 6.78 42.70
CA LYS A 12 -9.13 5.79 42.88
C LYS A 12 -9.33 5.03 41.57
N ILE A 13 -10.05 3.92 41.67
CA ILE A 13 -10.45 3.13 40.49
C ILE A 13 -11.96 3.07 40.53
N ASN A 14 -12.61 3.74 39.59
CA ASN A 14 -14.05 3.63 39.42
C ASN A 14 -14.44 2.32 38.71
N TYR A 15 -15.74 2.04 38.60
CA TYR A 15 -16.20 0.77 38.05
C TYR A 15 -15.80 0.62 36.58
N GLU A 16 -15.92 1.69 35.80
CA GLU A 16 -15.59 1.74 34.38
C GLU A 16 -14.10 1.46 34.14
N GLU A 17 -13.22 2.08 34.92
CA GLU A 17 -11.77 1.85 34.93
C GLU A 17 -11.42 0.40 35.29
N MET A 18 -12.07 -0.16 36.32
CA MET A 18 -11.84 -1.54 36.72
C MET A 18 -12.25 -2.50 35.60
N VAL A 19 -13.42 -2.29 34.98
CA VAL A 19 -13.91 -3.11 33.86
C VAL A 19 -12.98 -2.97 32.66
N GLN A 20 -12.59 -1.76 32.30
CA GLN A 20 -11.67 -1.52 31.19
C GLN A 20 -10.32 -2.21 31.43
N TRP A 21 -9.78 -2.11 32.64
CA TRP A 21 -8.53 -2.77 33.01
C TRP A 21 -8.63 -4.29 33.00
N LEU A 22 -9.71 -4.86 33.56
CA LEU A 22 -9.95 -6.31 33.56
C LEU A 22 -10.13 -6.88 32.15
N CYS A 23 -10.75 -6.11 31.25
CA CYS A 23 -10.99 -6.51 29.88
C CYS A 23 -9.83 -6.17 28.93
N ARG A 24 -8.71 -5.59 29.41
CA ARG A 24 -7.57 -5.24 28.54
C ARG A 24 -7.06 -6.44 27.75
N ALA A 25 -6.67 -6.15 26.51
CA ALA A 25 -6.02 -7.07 25.60
C ALA A 25 -4.63 -6.53 25.22
N PRO A 26 -3.61 -6.69 26.08
CA PRO A 26 -2.31 -6.05 25.89
C PRO A 26 -1.61 -6.45 24.57
N HIS A 27 -1.88 -7.66 24.06
CA HIS A 27 -1.34 -8.10 22.78
C HIS A 27 -2.11 -7.53 21.58
N LEU A 28 -3.40 -7.19 21.71
CA LEU A 28 -4.10 -6.41 20.67
C LEU A 28 -3.62 -4.96 20.68
N GLU A 29 -3.39 -4.36 21.84
CA GLU A 29 -2.80 -3.02 21.94
C GLU A 29 -1.43 -2.99 21.25
N GLN A 30 -0.58 -3.98 21.53
CA GLN A 30 0.71 -4.13 20.87
C GLN A 30 0.57 -4.33 19.35
N TYR A 31 -0.44 -5.09 18.89
CA TYR A 31 -0.73 -5.28 17.47
C TYR A 31 -0.99 -3.94 16.79
N PHE A 32 -1.90 -3.12 17.33
CA PHE A 32 -2.23 -1.83 16.72
C PHE A 32 -1.06 -0.84 16.70
N LEU A 33 -0.26 -0.81 17.77
CA LEU A 33 0.95 0.02 17.83
C LEU A 33 1.99 -0.40 16.78
N LEU A 34 2.24 -1.70 16.66
CA LEU A 34 3.18 -2.24 15.66
C LEU A 34 2.66 -2.08 14.24
N SER A 35 1.36 -2.28 14.02
CA SER A 35 0.72 -2.02 12.74
C SER A 35 0.96 -0.58 12.29
N LEU A 36 0.71 0.39 13.16
CA LEU A 36 0.92 1.81 12.86
C LEU A 36 2.40 2.12 12.59
N ASP A 37 3.31 1.55 13.37
CA ASP A 37 4.75 1.75 13.20
C ASP A 37 5.25 1.16 11.87
N ILE A 38 4.80 -0.06 11.52
CA ILE A 38 5.08 -0.68 10.22
C ILE A 38 4.56 0.21 9.08
N PHE A 39 3.32 0.69 9.17
CA PHE A 39 2.77 1.61 8.16
C PHE A 39 3.62 2.87 8.01
N LYS A 40 4.05 3.50 9.12
CA LYS A 40 4.92 4.69 9.09
C LYS A 40 6.29 4.40 8.47
N ARG A 41 6.90 3.25 8.78
CA ARG A 41 8.19 2.85 8.20
C ARG A 41 8.05 2.56 6.70
N ASN A 42 7.03 1.81 6.30
CA ASN A 42 6.75 1.52 4.90
C ASN A 42 6.48 2.81 4.11
N PHE A 43 5.75 3.76 4.71
CA PHE A 43 5.49 5.05 4.10
C PHE A 43 6.79 5.82 3.82
N LYS A 44 7.72 5.86 4.78
CA LYS A 44 9.05 6.48 4.59
C LYS A 44 9.88 5.79 3.51
N ASP A 45 9.82 4.45 3.47
CA ASP A 45 10.54 3.68 2.44
C ASP A 45 9.96 4.00 1.05
N VAL A 46 8.63 4.02 0.89
CA VAL A 46 7.97 4.41 -0.37
C VAL A 46 8.31 5.85 -0.75
N ASP A 47 8.22 6.79 0.19
CA ASP A 47 8.53 8.21 -0.02
C ASP A 47 9.95 8.41 -0.58
N ALA A 48 10.94 7.79 0.06
CA ALA A 48 12.33 7.86 -0.37
C ALA A 48 12.54 7.34 -1.81
N GLU A 49 11.89 6.21 -2.16
CA GLU A 49 12.01 5.61 -3.48
C GLU A 49 11.25 6.42 -4.55
N VAL A 50 10.04 6.91 -4.25
CA VAL A 50 9.23 7.74 -5.16
C VAL A 50 9.97 9.04 -5.49
N LEU A 51 10.54 9.72 -4.49
CA LEU A 51 11.35 10.93 -4.72
C LEU A 51 12.60 10.64 -5.55
N SER A 52 13.23 9.49 -5.35
CA SER A 52 14.39 9.08 -6.17
C SER A 52 14.01 8.92 -7.63
N VAL A 53 12.89 8.25 -7.90
CA VAL A 53 12.40 7.98 -9.25
C VAL A 53 11.95 9.26 -9.94
N GLN A 54 11.23 10.13 -9.23
CA GLN A 54 10.80 11.42 -9.75
C GLN A 54 11.99 12.26 -10.22
N ARG A 55 13.10 12.30 -9.45
CA ARG A 55 14.31 13.03 -9.84
C ARG A 55 14.94 12.46 -11.11
N GLU A 56 15.00 11.13 -11.25
CA GLU A 56 15.54 10.50 -12.46
C GLU A 56 14.62 10.73 -13.67
N MET A 57 13.30 10.72 -13.50
CA MET A 57 12.34 11.07 -14.55
C MET A 57 12.48 12.54 -14.98
N GLN A 58 12.60 13.48 -14.03
CA GLN A 58 12.83 14.90 -14.34
C GLN A 58 14.14 15.12 -15.07
N LYS A 59 15.21 14.42 -14.66
CA LYS A 59 16.50 14.47 -15.34
C LYS A 59 16.40 13.93 -16.77
N MET A 60 15.69 12.83 -16.96
CA MET A 60 15.43 12.26 -18.29
C MET A 60 14.66 13.24 -19.17
N GLN A 61 13.60 13.86 -18.65
CA GLN A 61 12.81 14.84 -19.39
C GLN A 61 13.68 16.01 -19.86
N LYS A 62 14.53 16.55 -18.97
CA LYS A 62 15.46 17.63 -19.32
C LYS A 62 16.48 17.23 -20.38
N GLU A 63 16.99 15.99 -20.31
CA GLU A 63 17.91 15.47 -21.34
C GLU A 63 17.20 15.24 -22.68
N PHE A 64 15.95 14.83 -22.66
CA PHE A 64 15.12 14.66 -23.85
C PHE A 64 14.83 16.02 -24.53
N ASP A 65 14.44 17.02 -23.74
CA ASP A 65 14.16 18.37 -24.23
C ASP A 65 15.42 19.10 -24.77
N ALA A 66 16.61 18.72 -24.28
CA ALA A 66 17.89 19.28 -24.72
C ALA A 66 18.55 18.52 -25.88
N GLY A 67 18.10 17.30 -26.18
CA GLY A 67 18.70 16.42 -27.19
C GLY A 67 18.29 16.75 -28.63
N PRO A 68 19.09 16.36 -29.64
CA PRO A 68 18.65 16.40 -31.03
C PRO A 68 17.47 15.42 -31.24
N PRO A 69 16.49 15.75 -32.09
CA PRO A 69 15.28 14.94 -32.29
C PRO A 69 15.53 13.50 -32.77
N ASP A 70 16.71 13.21 -33.29
CA ASP A 70 16.98 12.00 -34.08
C ASP A 70 17.44 10.78 -33.25
N ASP A 71 17.62 10.89 -31.92
CA ASP A 71 18.05 9.78 -31.04
C ASP A 71 16.94 9.29 -30.08
N GLU A 72 15.73 9.11 -30.60
CA GLU A 72 14.58 8.59 -29.86
C GLU A 72 14.83 7.20 -29.25
N THR A 73 15.68 6.39 -29.90
CA THR A 73 15.98 5.02 -29.44
C THR A 73 16.78 5.03 -28.14
N ALA A 74 17.79 5.90 -27.99
CA ALA A 74 18.55 5.99 -26.75
C ALA A 74 17.71 6.53 -25.58
N ALA A 75 16.86 7.53 -25.84
CA ALA A 75 15.96 8.08 -24.84
C ALA A 75 14.95 7.03 -24.34
N MET A 76 14.33 6.29 -25.26
CA MET A 76 13.37 5.24 -24.91
C MET A 76 14.03 4.11 -24.11
N LYS A 77 15.25 3.70 -24.49
CA LYS A 77 16.03 2.72 -23.73
C LYS A 77 16.31 3.21 -22.30
N LYS A 78 16.71 4.48 -22.14
CA LYS A 78 16.97 5.05 -20.81
C LYS A 78 15.70 5.10 -19.96
N CYS A 79 14.56 5.44 -20.56
CA CYS A 79 13.25 5.40 -19.90
C CYS A 79 12.90 4.00 -19.39
N PHE A 80 13.09 2.99 -20.25
CA PHE A 80 12.89 1.60 -19.89
C PHE A 80 13.80 1.16 -18.73
N ASP A 81 15.08 1.53 -18.77
CA ASP A 81 16.05 1.19 -17.71
C ASP A 81 15.63 1.81 -16.35
N ILE A 82 15.11 3.04 -16.34
CA ILE A 82 14.59 3.71 -15.13
C ILE A 82 13.31 3.04 -14.61
N MET A 83 12.36 2.71 -15.49
CA MET A 83 11.14 2.01 -15.09
C MET A 83 11.43 0.61 -14.51
N GLN A 84 12.39 -0.12 -15.10
CA GLN A 84 12.86 -1.40 -14.56
C GLN A 84 13.51 -1.24 -13.18
N GLN A 85 14.27 -0.16 -12.96
CA GLN A 85 14.83 0.15 -11.66
C GLN A 85 13.75 0.45 -10.62
N LEU A 86 12.73 1.24 -10.99
CA LEU A 86 11.57 1.54 -10.14
C LEU A 86 10.87 0.25 -9.70
N LEU A 87 10.56 -0.66 -10.63
CA LEU A 87 9.90 -1.92 -10.29
C LEU A 87 10.72 -2.72 -9.27
N LYS A 88 12.03 -2.81 -9.45
CA LYS A 88 12.92 -3.52 -8.51
C LYS A 88 12.93 -2.87 -7.11
N GLN A 89 12.89 -1.54 -7.04
CA GLN A 89 12.81 -0.80 -5.78
C GLN A 89 11.47 -1.06 -5.08
N MET A 90 10.35 -0.99 -5.81
CA MET A 90 9.03 -1.27 -5.26
C MET A 90 8.91 -2.71 -4.75
N GLU A 91 9.43 -3.69 -5.49
CA GLU A 91 9.52 -5.07 -5.01
C GLU A 91 10.36 -5.19 -3.73
N ALA A 92 11.45 -4.43 -3.61
CA ALA A 92 12.27 -4.41 -2.40
C ALA A 92 11.50 -3.85 -1.20
N VAL A 93 10.73 -2.78 -1.39
CA VAL A 93 9.84 -2.22 -0.36
C VAL A 93 8.74 -3.22 0.03
N GLN A 94 8.14 -3.91 -0.95
CA GLN A 94 7.14 -4.94 -0.70
C GLN A 94 7.72 -6.11 0.09
N ARG A 95 8.90 -6.61 -0.28
CA ARG A 95 9.61 -7.68 0.45
C ARG A 95 9.97 -7.25 1.87
N SER A 96 10.46 -6.02 2.05
CA SER A 96 10.74 -5.44 3.36
C SER A 96 9.49 -5.35 4.23
N THR A 97 8.38 -4.90 3.64
CA THR A 97 7.07 -4.82 4.30
C THR A 97 6.59 -6.19 4.75
N GLN A 98 6.60 -7.18 3.86
CA GLN A 98 6.17 -8.54 4.17
C GLN A 98 7.03 -9.13 5.30
N LYS A 99 8.35 -8.93 5.24
CA LYS A 99 9.26 -9.38 6.30
C LYS A 99 8.92 -8.77 7.66
N ARG A 100 8.62 -7.47 7.73
CA ARG A 100 8.20 -6.82 9.00
C ARG A 100 6.88 -7.42 9.53
N ILE A 101 5.94 -7.69 8.64
CA ILE A 101 4.67 -8.34 9.00
C ILE A 101 4.91 -9.76 9.55
N ASP A 102 5.75 -10.55 8.89
CA ASP A 102 6.06 -11.92 9.29
C ASP A 102 6.87 -11.98 10.60
N ASP A 103 7.90 -11.14 10.73
CA ASP A 103 8.83 -11.16 11.86
C ASP A 103 8.26 -10.46 13.10
N GLU A 104 7.49 -9.38 12.93
CA GLU A 104 7.06 -8.52 14.04
C GLU A 104 5.57 -8.67 14.36
N LEU A 105 4.69 -8.62 13.36
CA LEU A 105 3.24 -8.56 13.55
C LEU A 105 2.60 -9.93 13.79
N THR A 106 2.98 -10.93 12.99
CA THR A 106 2.46 -12.31 13.10
C THR A 106 2.63 -12.90 14.50
N PRO A 107 3.80 -12.80 15.17
CA PRO A 107 3.96 -13.29 16.53
C PRO A 107 3.03 -12.61 17.55
N VAL A 108 2.69 -11.34 17.33
CA VAL A 108 1.81 -10.56 18.22
C VAL A 108 0.36 -11.00 18.05
N ILE A 109 -0.08 -11.23 16.82
CA ILE A 109 -1.42 -11.77 16.52
C ILE A 109 -1.60 -13.13 17.20
N LYS A 110 -0.62 -14.04 17.08
CA LYS A 110 -0.65 -15.35 17.75
C LYS A 110 -0.71 -15.24 19.27
N ARG A 111 0.05 -14.33 19.87
CA ARG A 111 -0.03 -14.06 21.32
C ARG A 111 -1.38 -13.50 21.72
N SER A 112 -1.98 -12.65 20.89
CA SER A 112 -3.32 -12.12 21.10
C SER A 112 -4.38 -13.22 21.07
N PHE A 113 -4.32 -14.11 20.08
CA PHE A 113 -5.20 -15.28 20.02
C PHE A 113 -5.09 -16.13 21.28
N LYS A 114 -3.87 -16.55 21.64
CA LYS A 114 -3.61 -17.37 22.83
C LYS A 114 -4.05 -16.69 24.14
N TYR A 115 -4.03 -15.36 24.20
CA TYR A 115 -4.51 -14.62 25.37
C TYR A 115 -6.03 -14.73 25.53
N HIS A 116 -6.78 -14.86 24.43
CA HIS A 116 -8.24 -14.99 24.45
C HIS A 116 -8.71 -16.45 24.50
N ASP A 117 -7.89 -17.41 24.06
CA ASP A 117 -8.09 -18.86 24.25
C ASP A 117 -7.84 -19.24 25.73
N LYS A 118 -8.86 -19.07 26.58
CA LYS A 118 -8.76 -19.26 28.03
C LYS A 118 -8.72 -20.72 28.42
N ASP A 119 -9.39 -21.58 27.66
CA ASP A 119 -9.40 -23.02 27.90
C ASP A 119 -8.19 -23.76 27.28
N GLY A 120 -7.44 -23.08 26.40
CA GLY A 120 -6.26 -23.64 25.74
C GLY A 120 -6.61 -24.69 24.69
N SER A 121 -7.82 -24.62 24.13
CA SER A 121 -8.30 -25.58 23.13
C SER A 121 -7.67 -25.40 21.75
N GLY A 122 -6.97 -24.28 21.51
CA GLY A 122 -6.48 -23.89 20.19
C GLY A 122 -7.58 -23.31 19.28
N THR A 123 -8.76 -23.04 19.84
CA THR A 123 -9.90 -22.42 19.16
C THR A 123 -10.61 -21.46 20.11
N LEU A 124 -11.13 -20.33 19.62
CA LEU A 124 -12.00 -19.49 20.43
C LEU A 124 -13.43 -20.04 20.35
N SER A 125 -14.00 -20.31 21.52
CA SER A 125 -15.45 -20.47 21.69
C SER A 125 -16.19 -19.17 21.35
N TYR A 126 -17.52 -19.23 21.26
CA TYR A 126 -18.34 -18.06 20.97
C TYR A 126 -18.12 -16.91 21.98
N ASP A 127 -18.09 -17.24 23.28
CA ASP A 127 -17.90 -16.24 24.34
C ASP A 127 -16.49 -15.62 24.31
N GLU A 128 -15.46 -16.43 24.08
CA GLU A 128 -14.08 -15.94 23.92
C GLU A 128 -13.93 -15.08 22.66
N GLY A 129 -14.60 -15.47 21.56
CA GLY A 129 -14.67 -14.71 20.32
C GLY A 129 -15.30 -13.33 20.52
N ILE A 130 -16.43 -13.25 21.23
CA ILE A 130 -17.08 -11.97 21.55
C ILE A 130 -16.14 -11.05 22.34
N ILE A 131 -15.41 -11.59 23.32
CA ILE A 131 -14.45 -10.79 24.11
C ILE A 131 -13.33 -10.30 23.21
N PHE A 132 -12.78 -11.17 22.35
CA PHE A 132 -11.75 -10.80 21.38
C PHE A 132 -12.21 -9.68 20.44
N PHE A 133 -13.41 -9.80 19.85
CA PHE A 133 -13.97 -8.81 18.93
C PHE A 133 -14.28 -7.48 19.62
N SER A 134 -14.86 -7.51 20.82
CA SER A 134 -15.09 -6.32 21.64
C SER A 134 -13.78 -5.56 21.90
N ASN A 135 -12.73 -6.28 22.29
CA ASN A 135 -11.42 -5.71 22.54
C ASN A 135 -10.80 -5.13 21.25
N PHE A 136 -10.93 -5.85 20.13
CA PHE A 136 -10.47 -5.36 18.84
C PHE A 136 -11.13 -4.03 18.45
N ILE A 137 -12.46 -3.93 18.54
CA ILE A 137 -13.20 -2.70 18.22
C ILE A 137 -12.80 -1.53 19.11
N SER A 138 -12.65 -1.78 20.41
CA SER A 138 -12.28 -0.72 21.36
C SER A 138 -10.93 -0.08 21.04
N LEU A 139 -10.01 -0.86 20.45
CA LEU A 139 -8.68 -0.42 20.06
C LEU A 139 -8.60 0.06 18.61
N TRP A 140 -9.54 -0.38 17.76
CA TRP A 140 -9.63 0.03 16.36
C TRP A 140 -9.91 1.53 16.23
N GLU A 141 -10.69 2.14 17.14
CA GLU A 141 -11.03 3.56 17.07
C GLU A 141 -9.83 4.52 17.06
N PRO A 142 -8.99 4.54 18.11
CA PRO A 142 -7.82 5.42 18.10
C PRO A 142 -6.85 5.06 16.97
N PHE A 143 -6.77 3.79 16.58
CA PHE A 143 -5.97 3.36 15.45
C PHE A 143 -6.49 3.91 14.12
N GLY A 144 -7.80 3.83 13.88
CA GLY A 144 -8.45 4.32 12.67
C GLY A 144 -8.30 5.83 12.50
N GLU A 145 -8.39 6.61 13.57
CA GLU A 145 -8.10 8.04 13.54
C GLU A 145 -6.65 8.31 13.08
N LEU A 146 -5.66 7.64 13.68
CA LEU A 146 -4.24 7.80 13.31
C LEU A 146 -3.95 7.34 11.88
N MET A 147 -4.57 6.26 11.42
CA MET A 147 -4.47 5.80 10.04
C MET A 147 -5.08 6.82 9.06
N SER A 148 -6.17 7.47 9.44
CA SER A 148 -6.76 8.53 8.62
C SER A 148 -5.82 9.72 8.45
N GLU A 149 -5.13 10.14 9.52
CA GLU A 149 -4.14 11.22 9.46
C GLU A 149 -2.96 10.86 8.56
N LEU A 150 -2.46 9.62 8.67
CA LEU A 150 -1.38 9.12 7.83
C LEU A 150 -1.78 9.12 6.34
N ASN A 151 -2.99 8.65 6.03
CA ASN A 151 -3.52 8.68 4.66
C ASN A 151 -3.68 10.12 4.15
N CYS A 152 -4.10 11.07 4.99
CA CYS A 152 -4.17 12.48 4.62
C CYS A 152 -2.78 13.05 4.29
N ALA A 153 -1.77 12.69 5.09
CA ALA A 153 -0.38 13.10 4.84
C ALA A 153 0.14 12.53 3.52
N GLN A 154 -0.21 11.28 3.20
CA GLN A 154 0.14 10.64 1.92
C GLN A 154 -0.47 11.37 0.72
N VAL A 155 -1.77 11.66 0.75
CA VAL A 155 -2.44 12.40 -0.34
C VAL A 155 -1.80 13.77 -0.53
N ALA A 156 -1.54 14.51 0.56
CA ALA A 156 -0.91 15.82 0.50
C ALA A 156 0.51 15.79 -0.08
N MET A 157 1.23 14.67 0.11
CA MET A 157 2.55 14.47 -0.46
C MET A 157 2.47 14.23 -1.97
N MET A 158 1.53 13.42 -2.43
CA MET A 158 1.31 13.18 -3.88
C MET A 158 0.90 14.48 -4.60
N ASP A 159 0.05 15.31 -3.98
CA ASP A 159 -0.33 16.61 -4.55
C ASP A 159 0.88 17.56 -4.74
N ARG A 160 1.91 17.46 -3.90
CA ARG A 160 3.14 18.28 -4.06
C ARG A 160 3.96 17.86 -5.26
N ILE A 161 4.02 16.55 -5.53
CA ILE A 161 4.76 15.98 -6.66
C ILE A 161 4.25 16.57 -7.97
N ASP A 162 2.92 16.68 -8.13
CA ASP A 162 2.31 17.27 -9.31
C ASP A 162 2.61 18.78 -9.41
N SER A 163 2.58 19.49 -8.29
CA SER A 163 2.79 20.95 -8.29
C SER A 163 4.22 21.38 -8.64
N GLU A 164 5.24 20.60 -8.27
CA GLU A 164 6.65 20.92 -8.55
C GLU A 164 7.06 20.58 -9.99
N ALA A 165 6.27 19.76 -10.70
CA ALA A 165 6.53 19.41 -12.10
C ALA A 165 6.07 20.50 -13.10
N GLU A 166 5.23 21.46 -12.68
CA GLU A 166 4.52 22.37 -13.60
C GLU A 166 5.15 23.77 -13.78
N ASP A 167 6.28 24.08 -13.14
CA ASP A 167 6.68 25.49 -12.92
C ASP A 167 7.70 26.11 -13.90
N GLU A 168 7.76 25.71 -15.18
CA GLU A 168 8.57 26.46 -16.16
C GLU A 168 7.89 26.95 -17.46
N ASN A 169 6.68 26.51 -17.89
CA ASN A 169 6.11 27.11 -19.13
C ASN A 169 4.61 26.94 -19.50
N LEU A 170 3.68 26.57 -18.61
CA LEU A 170 2.26 26.38 -19.00
C LEU A 170 1.26 27.15 -18.11
N ASP A 171 1.00 28.40 -18.49
CA ASP A 171 0.06 29.30 -17.79
C ASP A 171 -1.42 28.92 -18.00
N HIS A 172 -1.74 28.06 -18.98
CA HIS A 172 -3.13 27.74 -19.33
C HIS A 172 -3.68 26.44 -18.72
N THR A 173 -2.82 25.49 -18.31
CA THR A 173 -3.23 24.25 -17.61
C THR A 173 -3.44 24.46 -16.11
N LYS A 174 -2.76 25.46 -15.51
CA LYS A 174 -2.90 25.84 -14.09
C LYS A 174 -4.36 26.09 -13.69
N ASP A 175 -5.14 26.79 -14.52
CA ASP A 175 -6.54 27.13 -14.18
C ASP A 175 -7.50 25.93 -14.32
N LEU A 176 -7.16 24.91 -15.12
CA LEU A 176 -7.96 23.70 -15.30
C LEU A 176 -7.65 22.64 -14.22
N ALA A 177 -6.38 22.49 -13.85
CA ALA A 177 -5.94 21.63 -12.74
C ALA A 177 -6.43 22.19 -11.39
N GLN A 178 -6.26 23.50 -11.14
CA GLN A 178 -6.78 24.15 -9.93
C GLN A 178 -8.32 24.18 -9.84
N LYS A 179 -9.04 24.26 -10.97
CA LYS A 179 -10.52 24.18 -10.95
C LYS A 179 -11.06 22.78 -10.73
N LYS A 180 -10.38 21.73 -11.20
CA LYS A 180 -10.82 20.33 -11.04
C LYS A 180 -10.38 19.75 -9.70
N VAL A 181 -9.21 20.12 -9.21
CA VAL A 181 -8.75 19.80 -7.86
C VAL A 181 -9.10 20.96 -6.94
N LYS A 182 -10.38 21.10 -6.57
CA LYS A 182 -10.71 21.80 -5.32
C LYS A 182 -10.16 20.92 -4.19
N LEU A 183 -8.85 21.03 -3.94
CA LEU A 183 -8.08 20.20 -3.02
C LEU A 183 -8.89 20.04 -1.73
N VAL A 184 -9.22 18.78 -1.44
CA VAL A 184 -9.62 18.42 -0.10
C VAL A 184 -8.38 18.64 0.74
N THR A 185 -8.31 19.75 1.46
CA THR A 185 -7.19 20.00 2.37
C THR A 185 -7.10 18.83 3.37
N PRO A 186 -5.90 18.49 3.87
CA PRO A 186 -5.74 17.43 4.88
C PRO A 186 -6.74 17.56 6.04
N ASP A 187 -6.99 18.79 6.50
CA ASP A 187 -7.99 19.08 7.53
C ASP A 187 -9.43 18.73 7.13
N LYS A 188 -9.82 19.00 5.87
CA LYS A 188 -11.15 18.66 5.37
C LYS A 188 -11.30 17.15 5.24
N LEU A 189 -10.24 16.47 4.79
CA LEU A 189 -10.23 15.01 4.64
C LEU A 189 -10.30 14.34 6.02
N HIS A 190 -9.46 14.77 6.97
CA HIS A 190 -9.47 14.29 8.35
C HIS A 190 -10.82 14.54 9.02
N LYS A 191 -11.40 15.75 8.88
CA LYS A 191 -12.74 16.06 9.41
C LYS A 191 -13.84 15.20 8.78
N ALA A 192 -13.75 14.90 7.49
CA ALA A 192 -14.68 14.01 6.80
C ALA A 192 -14.55 12.57 7.32
N PHE A 193 -13.32 12.07 7.50
CA PHE A 193 -13.05 10.76 8.10
C PHE A 193 -13.61 10.69 9.51
N LYS A 194 -13.30 11.66 10.38
CA LYS A 194 -13.80 11.69 11.75
C LYS A 194 -15.33 11.69 11.82
N LYS A 195 -15.99 12.46 10.93
CA LYS A 195 -17.45 12.46 10.84
C LYS A 195 -18.01 11.10 10.41
N LYS A 196 -17.43 10.48 9.37
CA LYS A 196 -17.86 9.16 8.88
C LYS A 196 -17.63 8.08 9.93
N TYR A 197 -16.48 8.14 10.61
CA TYR A 197 -16.13 7.22 11.68
C TYR A 197 -17.10 7.32 12.86
N ALA A 198 -17.51 8.53 13.26
CA ALA A 198 -18.51 8.71 14.30
C ALA A 198 -19.87 8.08 13.94
N VAL A 199 -20.25 8.08 12.66
CA VAL A 199 -21.46 7.39 12.17
C VAL A 199 -21.29 5.88 12.27
N LEU A 200 -20.19 5.33 11.73
CA LEU A 200 -19.88 3.90 11.80
C LEU A 200 -19.83 3.38 13.24
N LYS A 201 -19.26 4.17 14.16
CA LYS A 201 -19.25 3.86 15.60
C LYS A 201 -20.67 3.76 16.18
N GLY A 202 -21.54 4.70 15.83
CA GLY A 202 -22.93 4.68 16.28
C GLY A 202 -23.71 3.49 15.72
N GLU A 203 -23.51 3.18 14.44
CA GLU A 203 -24.12 2.03 13.76
C GLU A 203 -23.64 0.71 14.39
N HIS A 204 -22.31 0.54 14.54
CA HIS A 204 -21.73 -0.63 15.18
C HIS A 204 -22.27 -0.83 16.61
N ALA A 205 -22.31 0.23 17.43
CA ALA A 205 -22.85 0.13 18.79
C ALA A 205 -24.32 -0.33 18.81
N SER A 206 -25.11 0.05 17.79
CA SER A 206 -26.51 -0.38 17.65
C SER A 206 -26.69 -1.80 17.10
N GLN A 207 -25.66 -2.37 16.47
CA GLN A 207 -25.68 -3.66 15.78
C GLN A 207 -24.56 -4.61 16.25
N MET A 208 -24.01 -4.36 17.44
CA MET A 208 -22.81 -5.04 17.94
C MET A 208 -22.95 -6.58 17.92
N ASP A 209 -24.08 -7.10 18.40
CA ASP A 209 -24.33 -8.55 18.41
C ASP A 209 -24.40 -9.14 16.99
N ALA A 210 -24.97 -8.40 16.04
CA ALA A 210 -25.04 -8.84 14.66
C ALA A 210 -23.65 -8.87 14.00
N HIS A 211 -22.82 -7.85 14.25
CA HIS A 211 -21.44 -7.77 13.76
C HIS A 211 -20.55 -8.85 14.37
N HIS A 212 -20.62 -9.05 15.69
CA HIS A 212 -19.87 -10.13 16.36
C HIS A 212 -20.26 -11.50 15.83
N LYS A 213 -21.56 -11.74 15.62
CA LYS A 213 -22.04 -12.99 15.03
C LYS A 213 -21.52 -13.17 13.60
N ALA A 214 -21.60 -12.14 12.76
CA ALA A 214 -21.10 -12.20 11.38
C ALA A 214 -19.60 -12.48 11.32
N ALA A 215 -18.81 -11.81 12.16
CA ALA A 215 -17.37 -12.03 12.26
C ALA A 215 -17.05 -13.45 12.78
N PHE A 216 -17.82 -13.96 13.74
CA PHE A 216 -17.65 -15.32 14.25
C PHE A 216 -17.97 -16.37 13.17
N GLU A 217 -19.06 -16.21 12.43
CA GLU A 217 -19.44 -17.09 11.32
C GLU A 217 -18.39 -17.07 10.20
N LEU A 218 -17.81 -15.90 9.91
CA LEU A 218 -16.76 -15.73 8.92
C LEU A 218 -15.47 -16.48 9.30
N LEU A 219 -15.01 -16.32 10.54
CA LEU A 219 -13.72 -16.87 11.01
C LEU A 219 -13.83 -18.31 11.54
N GLY A 220 -15.02 -18.76 11.87
CA GLY A 220 -15.27 -20.05 12.51
C GLY A 220 -16.42 -20.83 11.89
N PRO A 221 -16.37 -21.18 10.58
CA PRO A 221 -17.37 -22.05 9.98
C PRO A 221 -17.37 -23.40 10.74
N GLY A 222 -18.45 -23.67 11.49
CA GLY A 222 -18.53 -24.82 12.41
C GLY A 222 -18.54 -24.46 13.90
N GLY A 223 -18.62 -23.18 14.24
CA GLY A 223 -18.84 -22.71 15.61
C GLY A 223 -17.57 -22.52 16.44
N LYS A 224 -16.39 -22.53 15.80
CA LYS A 224 -15.09 -22.37 16.47
C LYS A 224 -14.16 -21.56 15.60
N VAL A 225 -13.58 -20.50 16.16
CA VAL A 225 -12.62 -19.63 15.46
C VAL A 225 -11.20 -20.16 15.69
N THR A 226 -10.44 -20.40 14.62
CA THR A 226 -9.08 -20.97 14.71
C THR A 226 -8.00 -19.88 14.73
N GLU A 227 -6.80 -20.20 15.24
CA GLU A 227 -5.66 -19.27 15.21
C GLU A 227 -5.34 -18.83 13.77
N ALA A 228 -5.39 -19.75 12.81
CA ALA A 228 -5.10 -19.47 11.41
C ALA A 228 -6.10 -18.46 10.82
N ALA A 229 -7.40 -18.63 11.10
CA ALA A 229 -8.43 -17.70 10.64
C ALA A 229 -8.24 -16.30 11.23
N VAL A 230 -7.90 -16.20 12.52
CA VAL A 230 -7.61 -14.89 13.16
C VAL A 230 -6.35 -14.26 12.58
N LEU A 231 -5.33 -15.06 12.27
CA LEU A 231 -4.12 -14.58 11.64
C LEU A 231 -4.43 -13.96 10.27
N GLU A 232 -5.11 -14.70 9.40
CA GLU A 232 -5.53 -14.22 8.08
C GLU A 232 -6.44 -12.97 8.16
N ALA A 233 -7.29 -12.88 9.18
CA ALA A 233 -8.18 -11.76 9.40
C ALA A 233 -7.47 -10.49 9.91
N LEU A 234 -6.31 -10.61 10.54
CA LEU A 234 -5.55 -9.49 11.10
C LEU A 234 -4.29 -9.13 10.29
N LEU A 235 -3.90 -9.93 9.29
CA LEU A 235 -2.79 -9.58 8.40
C LEU A 235 -3.25 -8.57 7.33
N HIS A 236 -2.60 -7.41 7.30
CA HIS A 236 -2.89 -6.39 6.29
C HIS A 236 -2.66 -6.92 4.87
N GLY A 237 -3.57 -6.57 3.96
CA GLY A 237 -3.50 -6.98 2.55
C GLY A 237 -3.99 -8.40 2.27
N HIS A 238 -4.30 -9.19 3.30
CA HIS A 238 -4.97 -10.47 3.12
C HIS A 238 -6.46 -10.26 2.80
N GLU A 239 -7.05 -11.08 1.92
CA GLU A 239 -8.46 -10.94 1.51
C GLU A 239 -9.41 -11.04 2.71
N LYS A 240 -9.14 -12.00 3.62
CA LYS A 240 -9.91 -12.19 4.86
C LYS A 240 -9.89 -10.98 5.80
N ASN A 241 -8.85 -10.14 5.76
CA ASN A 241 -8.83 -8.93 6.58
C ASN A 241 -9.93 -7.96 6.15
N SER A 242 -10.15 -7.78 4.85
CA SER A 242 -11.23 -6.93 4.35
C SER A 242 -12.60 -7.50 4.71
N GLU A 243 -12.81 -8.80 4.49
CA GLU A 243 -14.06 -9.49 4.85
C GLU A 243 -14.36 -9.38 6.36
N PHE A 244 -13.33 -9.52 7.20
CA PHE A 244 -13.45 -9.41 8.65
C PHE A 244 -13.83 -8.01 9.09
N LEU A 245 -13.18 -6.97 8.56
CA LEU A 245 -13.50 -5.58 8.89
C LEU A 245 -14.91 -5.21 8.44
N ASP A 246 -15.36 -5.70 7.29
CA ASP A 246 -16.73 -5.51 6.81
C ASP A 246 -17.75 -6.24 7.70
N ALA A 247 -17.48 -7.50 8.09
CA ALA A 247 -18.33 -8.25 9.02
C ALA A 247 -18.46 -7.55 10.38
N MET A 248 -17.37 -6.93 10.84
CA MET A 248 -17.30 -6.11 12.05
C MET A 248 -17.97 -4.73 11.89
N GLY A 249 -18.59 -4.41 10.76
CA GLY A 249 -19.26 -3.12 10.55
C GLY A 249 -18.30 -1.93 10.47
N LEU A 250 -17.01 -2.18 10.30
CA LEU A 250 -16.00 -1.14 10.19
C LEU A 250 -15.91 -0.57 8.77
N GLY A 251 -16.59 -1.19 7.80
CA GLY A 251 -16.89 -0.65 6.47
C GLY A 251 -15.68 0.00 5.81
N VAL A 252 -14.50 -0.62 5.95
CA VAL A 252 -13.25 -0.04 5.47
C VAL A 252 -13.30 0.13 3.96
N GLN A 253 -14.08 -0.70 3.27
CA GLN A 253 -14.37 -0.52 1.85
C GLN A 253 -15.00 0.83 1.53
N ASP A 254 -15.92 1.35 2.34
CA ASP A 254 -16.54 2.65 2.02
C ASP A 254 -15.60 3.82 2.34
N VAL A 255 -14.72 3.64 3.32
CA VAL A 255 -13.64 4.59 3.69
C VAL A 255 -12.56 4.58 2.61
N MET A 256 -12.16 3.39 2.15
CA MET A 256 -11.22 3.15 1.05
C MET A 256 -11.80 3.58 -0.29
N LYS A 257 -13.08 3.36 -0.59
CA LYS A 257 -13.79 3.88 -1.79
C LYS A 257 -13.81 5.40 -1.85
N ALA A 258 -13.82 6.06 -0.69
CA ALA A 258 -13.67 7.52 -0.65
C ALA A 258 -12.23 7.96 -0.96
N ALA A 259 -11.24 7.09 -0.70
CA ALA A 259 -9.83 7.27 -1.06
C ALA A 259 -9.43 6.57 -2.39
N GLU A 260 -10.36 5.81 -3.00
CA GLU A 260 -10.13 4.95 -4.15
C GLU A 260 -9.57 5.70 -5.33
N PRO A 261 -10.04 6.91 -5.69
CA PRO A 261 -9.50 7.62 -6.85
C PRO A 261 -7.97 7.79 -6.79
N THR A 262 -7.40 7.94 -5.59
CA THR A 262 -5.94 8.08 -5.41
C THR A 262 -5.23 6.72 -5.39
N CYS A 263 -5.78 5.71 -4.70
CA CYS A 263 -5.18 4.37 -4.64
C CYS A 263 -5.30 3.58 -5.96
N ILE A 264 -6.42 3.75 -6.67
CA ILE A 264 -6.66 3.21 -8.02
C ILE A 264 -5.70 3.87 -8.99
N MET A 265 -5.52 5.20 -8.95
CA MET A 265 -4.53 5.86 -9.82
C MET A 265 -3.14 5.24 -9.68
N LEU A 266 -2.65 5.04 -8.45
CA LEU A 266 -1.34 4.40 -8.23
C LEU A 266 -1.30 2.96 -8.75
N ARG A 267 -2.31 2.14 -8.43
CA ARG A 267 -2.35 0.73 -8.85
C ARG A 267 -2.43 0.60 -10.37
N ASP A 268 -3.35 1.33 -10.99
CA ASP A 268 -3.56 1.33 -12.43
C ASP A 268 -2.33 1.91 -13.13
N SER A 269 -1.71 2.97 -12.59
CA SER A 269 -0.43 3.47 -13.12
C SER A 269 0.66 2.40 -13.09
N LEU A 270 0.78 1.62 -12.02
CA LEU A 270 1.80 0.55 -11.93
C LEU A 270 1.50 -0.60 -12.88
N GLU A 271 0.24 -1.02 -13.02
CA GLU A 271 -0.13 -2.09 -13.94
C GLU A 271 0.05 -1.63 -15.40
N ASN A 272 -0.36 -0.40 -15.73
CA ASN A 272 -0.13 0.20 -17.05
C ASN A 272 1.37 0.31 -17.36
N ILE A 273 2.20 0.72 -16.39
CA ILE A 273 3.67 0.73 -16.56
C ILE A 273 4.19 -0.68 -16.82
N ARG A 274 3.68 -1.69 -16.10
CA ARG A 274 4.06 -3.08 -16.27
C ARG A 274 3.68 -3.62 -17.65
N GLU A 275 2.46 -3.35 -18.10
CA GLU A 275 1.98 -3.74 -19.43
C GLU A 275 2.82 -3.07 -20.54
N ALA A 276 3.05 -1.76 -20.44
CA ALA A 276 3.90 -1.03 -21.38
C ALA A 276 5.34 -1.59 -21.43
N LEU A 277 5.91 -1.96 -20.28
CA LEU A 277 7.23 -2.60 -20.22
C LEU A 277 7.26 -3.97 -20.91
N ASN A 278 6.18 -4.75 -20.79
CA ASN A 278 6.07 -6.04 -21.47
C ASN A 278 5.98 -5.87 -22.99
N GLU A 279 5.21 -4.91 -23.48
CA GLU A 279 5.10 -4.60 -24.92
C GLU A 279 6.43 -4.13 -25.51
N VAL A 280 7.17 -3.27 -24.79
CA VAL A 280 8.50 -2.82 -25.20
C VAL A 280 9.49 -3.99 -25.26
N ASN A 281 9.48 -4.87 -24.26
CA ASN A 281 10.32 -6.07 -24.25
C ASN A 281 10.01 -7.03 -25.40
N GLN A 282 8.72 -7.22 -25.70
CA GLN A 282 8.30 -8.03 -26.83
C GLN A 282 8.77 -7.42 -28.15
N SER A 283 8.55 -6.12 -28.36
CA SER A 283 8.96 -5.41 -29.56
C SER A 283 10.49 -5.44 -29.76
N ALA A 284 11.26 -5.26 -28.67
CA ALA A 284 12.71 -5.37 -28.70
C ALA A 284 13.18 -6.78 -29.10
N SER A 285 12.49 -7.81 -28.61
CA SER A 285 12.79 -9.21 -28.95
C SER A 285 12.49 -9.52 -30.42
N GLU A 286 11.37 -9.01 -30.95
CA GLU A 286 11.00 -9.15 -32.36
C GLU A 286 12.00 -8.42 -33.30
N MET A 287 12.41 -7.21 -32.95
CA MET A 287 13.43 -6.46 -33.69
C MET A 287 14.80 -7.16 -33.68
N ALA A 288 15.19 -7.77 -32.54
CA ALA A 288 16.42 -8.53 -32.45
C ALA A 288 16.38 -9.80 -33.33
N ALA A 289 15.23 -10.49 -33.38
CA ALA A 289 15.02 -11.64 -34.24
C ALA A 289 15.11 -11.28 -35.74
N MET A 290 14.51 -10.16 -36.15
CA MET A 290 14.58 -9.70 -37.55
C MET A 290 16.01 -9.37 -38.01
N LYS A 291 16.89 -8.89 -37.12
CA LYS A 291 18.29 -8.62 -37.46
C LYS A 291 19.12 -9.88 -37.70
N LEU A 292 18.71 -11.03 -37.15
CA LEU A 292 19.38 -12.31 -37.35
C LEU A 292 18.99 -12.99 -38.68
N ASP A 293 17.83 -12.64 -39.23
CA ASP A 293 17.31 -13.20 -40.49
C ASP A 293 17.69 -12.38 -41.73
N VAL A 294 18.57 -11.38 -41.61
CA VAL A 294 19.15 -10.72 -42.79
C VAL A 294 20.06 -11.74 -43.46
N PRO A 295 19.69 -12.28 -44.64
CA PRO A 295 20.52 -13.28 -45.31
C PRO A 295 21.88 -12.66 -45.54
N VAL A 296 22.93 -13.32 -45.06
CA VAL A 296 24.32 -12.96 -45.37
C VAL A 296 24.43 -13.00 -46.89
N MET A 297 24.34 -11.83 -47.52
CA MET A 297 24.58 -11.70 -48.95
C MET A 297 25.95 -12.34 -49.19
N PRO A 298 26.04 -13.35 -50.08
CA PRO A 298 27.32 -13.98 -50.36
C PRO A 298 28.26 -12.86 -50.78
N VAL A 299 29.34 -12.70 -50.01
CA VAL A 299 30.41 -11.77 -50.34
C VAL A 299 30.84 -12.13 -51.75
N VAL A 300 30.49 -11.27 -52.71
CA VAL A 300 30.89 -11.43 -54.10
C VAL A 300 32.41 -11.36 -54.05
N GLY A 301 33.05 -12.51 -54.25
CA GLY A 301 34.50 -12.62 -54.24
C GLY A 301 35.06 -11.60 -55.21
N GLU A 302 35.94 -10.74 -54.69
CA GLU A 302 36.79 -9.89 -55.49
C GLU A 302 37.52 -10.78 -56.49
N SER A 303 37.18 -10.60 -57.77
CA SER A 303 37.84 -11.29 -58.86
C SER A 303 39.25 -10.75 -59.00
N ASP A 304 40.22 -11.63 -58.79
CA ASP A 304 41.63 -11.43 -59.13
C ASP A 304 41.81 -10.98 -60.60
N GLY A 305 42.54 -9.87 -60.78
CA GLY A 305 43.37 -9.57 -61.97
C GLY A 305 42.67 -8.95 -63.21
N PRO A 306 43.42 -8.37 -64.18
CA PRO A 306 44.85 -8.65 -64.42
C PRO A 306 45.76 -7.44 -64.80
N ASP A 307 47.04 -7.80 -64.93
CA ASP A 307 48.06 -7.31 -65.88
C ASP A 307 48.82 -5.99 -65.65
N ASP A 308 50.05 -6.19 -65.14
CA ASP A 308 51.34 -5.81 -65.75
C ASP A 308 51.30 -4.80 -66.91
N CYS A 309 51.77 -3.58 -66.63
CA CYS A 309 52.19 -2.63 -67.64
C CYS A 309 53.73 -2.52 -67.58
N GLN A 310 54.41 -3.30 -68.43
CA GLN A 310 55.85 -3.19 -68.66
C GLN A 310 56.18 -2.06 -69.63
N VAL A 311 57.18 -1.30 -69.19
CA VAL A 311 58.09 -0.38 -69.88
C VAL A 311 58.40 -0.73 -71.35
N GLN A 312 58.22 0.26 -72.24
CA GLN A 312 59.24 0.70 -73.22
C GLN A 312 58.93 2.09 -73.77
#